data_AF-A0A284VP58-F1
#
_entry.id   AF-A0A284VP58-F1
#
_cell.length_a   1.000
_cell.length_b   1.000
_cell.length_c   1.000
_cell.angle_alpha   90.00
_cell.angle_beta   90.00
_cell.angle_gamma   90.00
#
_symmetry.space_group_name_H-M   'P 1'
#
loop_
_entity.id
_entity.type
_entity.pdbx_description
1 polymer ?
#
loop_
_entity_poly.entity_id
_entity_poly.type
_entity_poly.pdbx_seq_one_letter_code
_entity_poly.pdbx_strand_id
1 'polypeptide(L)'
;MKKVLYLFVTMLLLSGCIDKKINDGIKEGDLVTIDYTEFLNESIIDTTIEKIAIDNNISKKEFKPLIFKVGEKAVIKGLEEGVIGMKLGESKNLTIPPEKAYLKNPELIKIIPVTQKLESTRTLEKVFEIPATRFEFEFGENHKTGDDVFIPETNVRLTVQNISSNVSLSYNLTVGDIIRLAPYKEKVVKIDENSITLKSEATKGEIIQLKGAAWNSTVVDIDSKNMTLRHNYIPDTKIRTTLGAMNVHFNDTNIIMDLNNELAGKTLVFNVTIRSISKEDTK
;
A
#
# COMPACT_ATOMS: atom_id res chain seq x y z
N MET A 1 65.58 64.36 -20.21
CA MET A 1 65.62 63.03 -20.87
C MET A 1 65.40 61.96 -19.80
N LYS A 2 64.44 61.05 -20.02
CA LYS A 2 64.46 59.58 -19.78
C LYS A 2 65.18 59.09 -18.48
N LYS A 3 64.61 58.28 -17.58
CA LYS A 3 63.37 57.48 -17.49
C LYS A 3 63.13 57.22 -16.01
N VAL A 4 61.86 57.32 -15.60
CA VAL A 4 61.32 56.82 -14.33
C VAL A 4 61.12 55.30 -14.46
N LEU A 5 61.50 54.53 -13.44
CA LEU A 5 61.10 53.12 -13.31
C LEU A 5 60.66 52.88 -11.86
N TYR A 6 59.37 53.08 -11.60
CA TYR A 6 58.69 52.60 -10.41
C TYR A 6 58.45 51.11 -10.58
N LEU A 7 59.07 50.28 -9.73
CA LEU A 7 58.68 48.89 -9.57
C LEU A 7 57.47 48.86 -8.62
N PHE A 8 56.26 48.92 -9.20
CA PHE A 8 55.01 48.71 -8.49
C PHE A 8 54.95 47.25 -8.02
N VAL A 9 55.11 47.03 -6.72
CA VAL A 9 54.67 45.78 -6.08
C VAL A 9 53.14 45.81 -6.08
N THR A 10 52.54 45.14 -7.05
CA THR A 10 51.10 44.88 -7.10
C THR A 10 50.75 43.92 -5.96
N MET A 11 50.37 44.49 -4.83
CA MET A 11 49.67 43.76 -3.77
C MET A 11 48.35 43.26 -4.34
N LEU A 12 48.29 41.98 -4.66
CA LEU A 12 47.08 41.25 -5.00
C LEU A 12 46.11 41.35 -3.82
N LEU A 13 45.22 42.34 -3.86
CA LEU A 13 43.98 42.30 -3.10
C LEU A 13 43.07 41.30 -3.79
N LEU A 14 43.30 40.01 -3.53
CA LEU A 14 42.24 39.01 -3.55
C LEU A 14 41.29 39.40 -2.42
N SER A 15 40.38 40.32 -2.72
CA SER A 15 39.19 40.53 -1.90
C SER A 15 38.39 39.22 -1.98
N GLY A 16 38.59 38.38 -0.98
CA GLY A 16 37.72 37.26 -0.71
C GLY A 16 36.32 37.80 -0.47
N CYS A 17 35.48 37.75 -1.50
CA CYS A 17 34.05 37.65 -1.33
C CYS A 17 33.71 36.18 -1.09
N ILE A 18 34.17 35.64 0.03
CA ILE A 18 33.59 34.46 0.66
C ILE A 18 33.13 34.97 2.03
N ASP A 19 31.91 34.62 2.43
CA ASP A 19 31.25 34.96 3.70
C ASP A 19 30.34 36.20 3.76
N LYS A 20 29.38 36.32 2.83
CA LYS A 20 28.22 37.21 3.07
C LYS A 20 26.83 36.75 2.62
N LYS A 21 26.63 35.47 2.27
CA LYS A 21 25.31 34.93 1.83
C LYS A 21 24.78 33.69 2.59
N ILE A 22 25.47 33.20 3.62
CA ILE A 22 25.04 31.98 4.34
C ILE A 22 24.13 32.29 5.54
N ASN A 23 23.99 33.56 5.93
CA ASN A 23 23.19 33.97 7.10
C ASN A 23 21.72 34.29 6.80
N ASP A 24 21.33 34.27 5.52
CA ASP A 24 19.94 34.39 5.11
C ASP A 24 19.26 33.04 5.32
N GLY A 25 18.19 33.03 6.13
CA GLY A 25 17.41 31.83 6.43
C GLY A 25 16.91 31.13 5.16
N ILE A 26 16.51 29.86 5.30
CA ILE A 26 15.94 29.06 4.22
C ILE A 26 14.69 29.76 3.65
N LYS A 27 14.57 29.77 2.32
CA LYS A 27 13.39 30.25 1.59
C LYS A 27 12.94 29.21 0.54
N GLU A 28 11.75 29.42 -0.02
CA GLU A 28 11.27 28.65 -1.17
C GLU A 28 12.30 28.69 -2.31
N GLY A 29 12.48 27.55 -2.98
CA GLY A 29 13.48 27.34 -4.02
C GLY A 29 14.84 26.85 -3.51
N ASP A 30 15.19 27.07 -2.24
CA ASP A 30 16.47 26.60 -1.70
C ASP A 30 16.51 25.07 -1.66
N LEU A 31 17.66 24.49 -2.04
CA LEU A 31 17.97 23.09 -1.83
C LEU A 31 18.58 22.94 -0.43
N VAL A 32 17.93 22.15 0.43
CA VAL A 32 18.32 21.99 1.83
C VAL A 32 18.70 20.55 2.12
N THR A 33 19.73 20.39 2.96
CA THR A 33 20.09 19.09 3.54
C THR A 33 19.87 19.17 5.04
N ILE A 34 19.13 18.22 5.60
CA ILE A 34 18.82 18.17 7.03
C ILE A 34 19.20 16.81 7.62
N ASP A 35 19.59 16.82 8.88
CA ASP A 35 19.40 15.66 9.74
C ASP A 35 18.09 15.78 10.49
N TYR A 36 17.43 14.66 10.73
CA TYR A 36 16.24 14.63 11.57
C TYR A 36 16.17 13.41 12.48
N THR A 37 15.41 13.56 13.56
CA THR A 37 14.87 12.46 14.37
C THR A 37 13.37 12.67 14.47
N GLU A 38 12.60 11.67 14.03
CA GLU A 38 11.15 11.67 14.03
C GLU A 38 10.62 10.91 15.24
N PHE A 39 9.62 11.50 15.89
CA PHE A 39 9.00 10.99 17.09
C PHE A 39 7.50 10.82 16.89
N LEU A 40 6.98 9.73 17.45
CA LEU A 40 5.56 9.48 17.62
C LEU A 40 5.29 9.06 19.06
N ASN A 41 4.43 9.79 19.77
CA ASN A 41 4.13 9.55 21.19
C ASN A 41 5.40 9.38 22.04
N GLU A 42 6.33 10.33 21.93
CA GLU A 42 7.64 10.36 22.63
C GLU A 42 8.64 9.27 22.22
N SER A 43 8.24 8.28 21.42
CA SER A 43 9.12 7.23 20.91
C SER A 43 9.75 7.64 19.58
N ILE A 44 11.04 7.35 19.38
CA ILE A 44 11.71 7.58 18.10
C ILE A 44 11.28 6.50 17.11
N ILE A 45 10.79 6.91 15.94
CA ILE A 45 10.31 6.00 14.89
C ILE A 45 11.16 6.02 13.64
N ASP A 46 11.90 7.10 13.37
CA ASP A 46 12.87 7.19 12.29
C ASP A 46 13.95 8.27 12.59
N THR A 47 15.11 8.16 11.97
CA THR A 47 16.19 9.15 12.06
C THR A 47 17.16 9.02 10.89
N THR A 48 17.90 10.09 10.60
CA THR A 48 19.07 10.06 9.71
C THR A 48 20.39 9.82 10.47
N ILE A 49 20.36 9.83 11.81
CA ILE A 49 21.54 9.74 12.66
C ILE A 49 21.76 8.28 13.09
N GLU A 50 22.79 7.64 12.52
CA GLU A 50 23.10 6.21 12.74
C GLU A 50 23.16 5.82 14.22
N LYS A 51 23.87 6.60 15.05
CA LYS A 51 23.97 6.31 16.48
C LYS A 51 22.60 6.26 17.17
N ILE A 52 21.72 7.22 16.89
CA ILE A 52 20.38 7.27 17.47
C ILE A 52 19.56 6.08 16.98
N ALA A 53 19.68 5.71 15.70
CA ALA A 53 18.98 4.56 15.15
C ALA A 53 19.41 3.25 15.84
N ILE A 54 20.72 3.03 16.01
CA ILE A 54 21.26 1.85 16.71
C ILE A 54 20.78 1.81 18.16
N ASP A 55 20.90 2.92 18.89
CA ASP A 55 20.49 3.03 20.29
C ASP A 55 18.97 2.76 20.49
N ASN A 56 18.16 2.93 19.43
CA ASN A 56 16.70 2.74 19.44
C ASN A 56 16.23 1.54 18.59
N ASN A 57 17.14 0.65 18.15
CA ASN A 57 16.84 -0.53 17.34
C ASN A 57 16.09 -0.24 16.02
N ILE A 58 16.37 0.91 15.39
CA ILE A 58 15.79 1.31 14.11
C ILE A 58 16.67 0.79 12.97
N SER A 59 16.14 -0.15 12.18
CA SER A 59 16.84 -0.72 11.03
C SER A 59 16.61 0.11 9.77
N LYS A 60 17.68 0.64 9.18
CA LYS A 60 17.66 1.41 7.92
C LYS A 60 18.77 0.92 7.00
N LYS A 61 18.53 0.96 5.67
CA LYS A 61 19.54 0.54 4.68
C LYS A 61 20.73 1.49 4.62
N GLU A 62 20.49 2.78 4.78
CA GLU A 62 21.51 3.83 4.77
C GLU A 62 21.12 4.97 5.71
N PHE A 63 22.11 5.53 6.41
CA PHE A 63 21.97 6.69 7.27
C PHE A 63 22.57 7.91 6.54
N LYS A 64 21.75 8.55 5.71
CA LYS A 64 22.13 9.76 4.97
C LYS A 64 21.20 10.91 5.35
N PRO A 65 21.73 12.14 5.44
CA PRO A 65 20.90 13.34 5.59
C PRO A 65 19.82 13.41 4.51
N LEU A 66 18.66 13.95 4.86
CA LEU A 66 17.56 14.14 3.93
C LEU A 66 17.78 15.41 3.10
N ILE A 67 17.75 15.26 1.78
CA ILE A 67 17.94 16.35 0.82
C ILE A 67 16.62 16.61 0.11
N PHE A 68 16.17 17.86 0.11
CA PHE A 68 14.98 18.26 -0.63
C PHE A 68 15.02 19.73 -1.04
N LYS A 69 14.30 20.08 -2.10
CA LYS A 69 14.10 21.47 -2.51
C LYS A 69 12.80 22.00 -1.91
N VAL A 70 12.88 23.15 -1.26
CA VAL A 70 11.75 23.77 -0.58
C VAL A 70 10.76 24.31 -1.61
N GLY A 71 9.49 23.93 -1.48
CA GLY A 71 8.39 24.34 -2.37
C GLY A 71 8.00 23.28 -3.40
N GLU A 72 8.79 22.21 -3.54
CA GLU A 72 8.54 21.13 -4.49
C GLU A 72 7.73 19.97 -3.91
N LYS A 73 7.28 20.07 -2.65
CA LYS A 73 6.46 19.04 -1.97
C LYS A 73 7.14 17.66 -1.93
N ALA A 74 8.47 17.66 -1.90
CA ALA A 74 9.27 16.45 -1.82
C ALA A 74 9.21 15.77 -0.43
N VAL A 75 8.78 16.51 0.59
CA VAL A 75 8.57 16.04 1.96
C VAL A 75 7.18 16.47 2.46
N ILE A 76 6.77 16.00 3.64
CA ILE A 76 5.50 16.41 4.26
C ILE A 76 5.46 17.93 4.43
N LYS A 77 4.29 18.53 4.18
CA LYS A 77 4.07 19.98 4.15
C LYS A 77 4.59 20.68 5.41
N GLY A 78 4.35 20.11 6.59
CA GLY A 78 4.79 20.72 7.85
C GLY A 78 6.30 20.72 8.06
N LEU A 79 7.02 19.78 7.45
CA LEU A 79 8.48 19.75 7.51
C LEU A 79 9.05 20.82 6.58
N GLU A 80 8.51 20.94 5.37
CA GLU A 80 8.88 21.98 4.40
C GLU A 80 8.61 23.39 4.96
N GLU A 81 7.42 23.65 5.49
CA GLU A 81 7.08 24.93 6.13
C GLU A 81 7.92 25.19 7.39
N GLY A 82 8.23 24.14 8.15
CA GLY A 82 8.89 24.26 9.45
C GLY A 82 10.36 24.69 9.38
N VAL A 83 11.04 24.38 8.26
CA VAL A 83 12.44 24.75 8.01
C VAL A 83 12.61 26.16 7.44
N ILE A 84 11.54 26.78 6.93
CA ILE A 84 11.61 28.17 6.43
C ILE A 84 12.16 29.10 7.51
N GLY A 85 13.11 29.95 7.11
CA GLY A 85 13.77 30.91 7.98
C GLY A 85 14.88 30.32 8.86
N MET A 86 14.98 28.99 9.00
CA MET A 86 16.07 28.37 9.74
C MET A 86 17.42 28.62 9.06
N LYS A 87 18.49 28.70 9.84
CA LYS A 87 19.85 28.97 9.38
C LYS A 87 20.70 27.71 9.38
N LEU A 88 21.83 27.78 8.67
CA LEU A 88 22.83 26.70 8.68
C LEU A 88 23.25 26.36 10.12
N GLY A 89 23.21 25.07 10.48
CA GLY A 89 23.54 24.58 11.81
C GLY A 89 22.46 24.75 12.86
N GLU A 90 21.35 25.43 12.57
CA GLU A 90 20.23 25.58 13.50
C GLU A 90 19.50 24.24 13.70
N SER A 91 19.07 24.01 14.94
CA SER A 91 18.22 22.88 15.30
C SER A 91 16.88 23.34 15.86
N LYS A 92 15.79 22.67 15.47
CA LYS A 92 14.43 23.04 15.89
C LYS A 92 13.54 21.80 16.04
N ASN A 93 12.66 21.85 17.05
CA ASN A 93 11.58 20.88 17.19
C ASN A 93 10.35 21.39 16.43
N LEU A 94 9.85 20.58 15.50
CA LEU A 94 8.66 20.85 14.71
C LEU A 94 7.54 19.90 15.16
N THR A 95 6.42 20.44 15.63
CA THR A 95 5.20 19.66 15.88
C THR A 95 4.29 19.80 14.67
N ILE A 96 4.08 18.71 13.95
CA ILE A 96 3.40 18.69 12.67
C ILE A 96 2.06 17.94 12.85
N PRO A 97 0.91 18.64 12.73
CA PRO A 97 -0.39 18.00 12.84
C PRO A 97 -0.71 17.19 11.56
N PRO A 98 -1.68 16.26 11.60
CA PRO A 98 -1.99 15.37 10.47
C PRO A 98 -2.28 16.10 9.15
N GLU A 99 -2.91 17.28 9.21
CA GLU A 99 -3.27 18.10 8.04
C GLU A 99 -2.03 18.62 7.29
N LYS A 100 -0.87 18.62 7.96
CA LYS A 100 0.42 18.98 7.40
C LYS A 100 1.37 17.77 7.27
N ALA A 101 0.92 16.59 7.65
CA ALA A 101 1.64 15.32 7.53
C ALA A 101 0.81 14.33 6.69
N TYR A 102 0.23 13.32 7.34
CA TYR A 102 -0.56 12.29 6.71
C TYR A 102 -2.00 12.35 7.21
N LEU A 103 -2.92 12.74 6.33
CA LEU A 103 -4.35 12.69 6.62
C LEU A 103 -4.86 11.25 6.60
N LYS A 104 -5.80 10.95 7.51
CA LYS A 104 -6.55 9.71 7.45
C LYS A 104 -7.59 9.82 6.35
N ASN A 105 -7.60 8.85 5.43
CA ASN A 105 -8.57 8.73 4.36
C ASN A 105 -9.63 7.68 4.74
N PRO A 106 -10.88 8.08 5.00
CA PRO A 106 -11.97 7.16 5.32
C PRO A 106 -12.26 6.13 4.21
N GLU A 107 -12.02 6.48 2.95
CA GLU A 107 -12.23 5.58 1.80
C GLU A 107 -11.25 4.40 1.79
N LEU A 108 -10.15 4.49 2.55
CA LEU A 108 -9.19 3.40 2.76
C LEU A 108 -9.56 2.52 3.96
N ILE A 109 -10.71 2.76 4.60
CA ILE A 109 -11.21 1.97 5.72
C ILE A 109 -12.42 1.18 5.25
N LYS A 110 -12.28 -0.14 5.28
CA LYS A 110 -13.39 -1.06 5.01
C LYS A 110 -13.88 -1.66 6.31
N ILE A 111 -15.18 -1.49 6.57
CA ILE A 111 -15.86 -2.07 7.72
C ILE A 111 -16.79 -3.16 7.22
N ILE A 112 -16.64 -4.37 7.76
CA ILE A 112 -17.58 -5.47 7.52
C ILE A 112 -18.08 -6.01 8.85
N PRO A 113 -19.34 -6.45 8.94
CA PRO A 113 -19.86 -6.99 10.20
C PRO A 113 -19.16 -8.31 10.55
N VAL A 114 -18.94 -8.56 11.85
CA VAL A 114 -18.41 -9.84 12.35
C VAL A 114 -19.33 -11.00 11.98
N THR A 115 -20.63 -10.74 11.86
CA THR A 115 -21.62 -11.69 11.38
C THR A 115 -22.17 -11.23 10.04
N GLN A 116 -22.01 -12.04 9.00
CA GLN A 116 -22.51 -11.74 7.66
C GLN A 116 -23.46 -12.83 7.17
N LYS A 117 -24.53 -12.42 6.50
CA LYS A 117 -25.48 -13.30 5.84
C LYS A 117 -25.17 -13.28 4.34
N LEU A 118 -24.82 -14.43 3.79
CA LEU A 118 -24.50 -14.62 2.37
C LEU A 118 -25.61 -15.45 1.73
N GLU A 119 -25.90 -15.18 0.46
CA GLU A 119 -26.77 -16.06 -0.33
C GLU A 119 -26.09 -17.43 -0.44
N SER A 120 -26.85 -18.48 -0.12
CA SER A 120 -26.39 -19.87 -0.22
C SER A 120 -26.33 -20.35 -1.66
N THR A 121 -26.96 -19.61 -2.59
CA THR A 121 -26.97 -19.92 -4.01
C THR A 121 -26.26 -18.84 -4.82
N ARG A 122 -25.56 -19.25 -5.88
CA ARG A 122 -25.03 -18.34 -6.89
C ARG A 122 -25.24 -18.91 -8.28
N THR A 123 -25.29 -18.02 -9.27
CA THR A 123 -25.50 -18.39 -10.67
C THR A 123 -24.24 -18.08 -11.46
N LEU A 124 -23.76 -19.07 -12.22
CA LEU A 124 -22.68 -18.92 -13.19
C LEU A 124 -23.29 -18.85 -14.58
N GLU A 125 -22.64 -18.09 -15.47
CA GLU A 125 -22.89 -18.23 -16.90
C GLU A 125 -22.35 -19.58 -17.37
N LYS A 126 -23.14 -20.30 -18.16
CA LYS A 126 -22.78 -21.63 -18.65
C LYS A 126 -21.58 -21.59 -19.60
N VAL A 127 -21.48 -20.50 -20.36
CA VAL A 127 -20.36 -20.19 -21.26
C VAL A 127 -19.79 -18.84 -20.82
N PHE A 128 -18.46 -18.75 -20.74
CA PHE A 128 -17.76 -17.52 -20.41
C PHE A 128 -16.52 -17.38 -21.30
N GLU A 129 -15.96 -16.18 -21.35
CA GLU A 129 -14.78 -15.89 -22.16
C GLU A 129 -13.62 -15.39 -21.31
N ILE A 130 -12.41 -15.81 -21.68
CA ILE A 130 -11.16 -15.28 -21.13
C ILE A 130 -10.21 -14.90 -22.27
N PRO A 131 -9.30 -13.91 -22.08
CA PRO A 131 -8.28 -13.60 -23.08
C PRO A 131 -7.44 -14.81 -23.43
N ALA A 132 -7.06 -14.97 -24.72
CA ALA A 132 -6.25 -16.10 -25.16
C ALA A 132 -4.93 -16.24 -24.38
N THR A 133 -4.28 -15.12 -24.07
CA THR A 133 -3.04 -15.10 -23.26
C THR A 133 -3.26 -15.67 -21.85
N ARG A 134 -4.42 -15.43 -21.24
CA ARG A 134 -4.78 -15.99 -19.93
C ARG A 134 -5.10 -17.48 -20.06
N PHE A 135 -5.82 -17.87 -21.11
CA PHE A 135 -6.11 -19.28 -21.38
C PHE A 135 -4.83 -20.09 -21.54
N GLU A 136 -3.89 -19.63 -22.37
CA GLU A 136 -2.59 -20.28 -22.58
C GLU A 136 -1.77 -20.36 -21.28
N PHE A 137 -1.78 -19.29 -20.48
CA PHE A 137 -1.14 -19.29 -19.18
C PHE A 137 -1.74 -20.32 -18.20
N GLU A 138 -3.07 -20.44 -18.16
CA GLU A 138 -3.76 -21.33 -17.22
C GLU A 138 -3.79 -22.80 -17.67
N PHE A 139 -3.93 -23.06 -18.98
CA PHE A 139 -4.19 -24.40 -19.51
C PHE A 139 -3.11 -24.92 -20.47
N GLY A 140 -2.13 -24.10 -20.84
CA GLY A 140 -1.09 -24.42 -21.81
C GLY A 140 -1.47 -24.08 -23.25
N GLU A 141 -0.52 -24.29 -24.17
CA GLU A 141 -0.66 -24.01 -25.60
C GLU A 141 -1.24 -25.21 -26.38
N ASN A 142 -1.61 -24.99 -27.66
CA ASN A 142 -2.01 -26.01 -28.64
C ASN A 142 -3.35 -26.73 -28.38
N HIS A 143 -4.23 -26.16 -27.56
CA HIS A 143 -5.62 -26.62 -27.49
C HIS A 143 -6.41 -26.24 -28.75
N LYS A 144 -7.44 -27.02 -29.06
CA LYS A 144 -8.40 -26.80 -30.14
C LYS A 144 -9.83 -26.80 -29.61
N THR A 145 -10.75 -26.24 -30.39
CA THR A 145 -12.19 -26.36 -30.11
C THR A 145 -12.60 -27.82 -29.91
N GLY A 146 -13.37 -28.06 -28.85
CA GLY A 146 -13.80 -29.39 -28.40
C GLY A 146 -12.87 -30.04 -27.40
N ASP A 147 -11.67 -29.51 -27.16
CA ASP A 147 -10.79 -30.02 -26.09
C ASP A 147 -11.39 -29.75 -24.72
N ASP A 148 -11.14 -30.68 -23.80
CA ASP A 148 -11.47 -30.52 -22.39
C ASP A 148 -10.24 -30.03 -21.61
N VAL A 149 -10.44 -29.00 -20.80
CA VAL A 149 -9.45 -28.47 -19.87
C VAL A 149 -9.96 -28.51 -18.44
N PHE A 150 -9.06 -28.51 -17.46
CA PHE A 150 -9.41 -28.55 -16.04
C PHE A 150 -9.06 -27.25 -15.36
N ILE A 151 -9.99 -26.67 -14.61
CA ILE A 151 -9.70 -25.50 -13.77
C ILE A 151 -8.70 -25.94 -12.68
N PRO A 152 -7.50 -25.33 -12.62
CA PRO A 152 -6.47 -25.70 -11.64
C PRO A 152 -7.00 -25.70 -10.21
N GLU A 153 -6.52 -26.64 -9.39
CA GLU A 153 -6.91 -26.81 -7.97
C GLU A 153 -8.38 -27.18 -7.73
N THR A 154 -9.14 -27.49 -8.78
CA THR A 154 -10.55 -27.89 -8.69
C THR A 154 -10.79 -29.21 -9.41
N ASN A 155 -12.00 -29.74 -9.25
CA ASN A 155 -12.50 -30.90 -10.00
C ASN A 155 -13.38 -30.50 -11.21
N VAL A 156 -13.34 -29.23 -11.63
CA VAL A 156 -14.22 -28.71 -12.68
C VAL A 156 -13.56 -28.86 -14.05
N ARG A 157 -14.26 -29.52 -14.96
CA ARG A 157 -13.90 -29.65 -16.37
C ARG A 157 -14.63 -28.60 -17.19
N LEU A 158 -13.91 -28.01 -18.14
CA LEU A 158 -14.43 -27.07 -19.12
C LEU A 158 -14.21 -27.65 -20.51
N THR A 159 -15.06 -27.28 -21.46
CA THR A 159 -14.90 -27.60 -22.87
C THR A 159 -14.64 -26.32 -23.65
N VAL A 160 -13.62 -26.33 -24.50
CA VAL A 160 -13.27 -25.21 -25.38
C VAL A 160 -14.33 -25.10 -26.49
N GLN A 161 -15.08 -24.00 -26.50
CA GLN A 161 -16.15 -23.77 -27.48
C GLN A 161 -15.62 -23.02 -28.72
N ASN A 162 -14.73 -22.06 -28.51
CA ASN A 162 -14.14 -21.26 -29.59
C ASN A 162 -12.79 -20.68 -29.15
N ILE A 163 -11.85 -20.53 -30.09
CA ILE A 163 -10.54 -19.92 -29.86
C ILE A 163 -10.38 -18.74 -30.82
N SER A 164 -10.30 -17.53 -30.27
CA SER A 164 -10.04 -16.29 -30.99
C SER A 164 -9.12 -15.38 -30.15
N SER A 165 -9.25 -14.06 -30.23
CA SER A 165 -8.62 -13.15 -29.26
C SER A 165 -9.09 -13.43 -27.82
N ASN A 166 -10.34 -13.86 -27.67
CA ASN A 166 -10.88 -14.46 -26.47
C ASN A 166 -11.19 -15.94 -26.73
N VAL A 167 -10.99 -16.78 -25.73
CA VAL A 167 -11.35 -18.20 -25.73
C VAL A 167 -12.65 -18.36 -24.98
N SER A 168 -13.67 -18.90 -25.66
CA SER A 168 -14.98 -19.21 -25.06
C SER A 168 -14.94 -20.61 -24.48
N LEU A 169 -15.31 -20.74 -23.21
CA LEU A 169 -15.27 -21.97 -22.41
C LEU A 169 -16.66 -22.27 -21.85
N SER A 170 -17.06 -23.53 -21.86
CA SER A 170 -18.30 -23.96 -21.21
C SER A 170 -18.04 -24.92 -20.06
N TYR A 171 -18.80 -24.81 -18.99
CA TYR A 171 -18.76 -25.79 -17.89
C TYR A 171 -19.31 -27.15 -18.34
N ASN A 172 -18.52 -28.20 -18.14
CA ASN A 172 -18.97 -29.58 -18.27
C ASN A 172 -19.45 -30.08 -16.90
N LEU A 173 -20.65 -29.64 -16.52
CA LEU A 173 -21.31 -29.93 -15.25
C LEU A 173 -22.70 -30.50 -15.47
N THR A 174 -23.14 -31.34 -14.54
CA THR A 174 -24.46 -31.95 -14.48
C THR A 174 -25.15 -31.60 -13.16
N VAL A 175 -26.48 -31.60 -13.15
CA VAL A 175 -27.25 -31.38 -11.91
C VAL A 175 -26.93 -32.50 -10.92
N GLY A 176 -26.51 -32.12 -9.71
CA GLY A 176 -26.07 -33.02 -8.66
C GLY A 176 -24.56 -33.03 -8.43
N ASP A 177 -23.75 -32.55 -9.38
CA ASP A 177 -22.29 -32.48 -9.23
C ASP A 177 -21.89 -31.61 -8.04
N ILE A 178 -20.85 -32.06 -7.31
CA ILE A 178 -20.25 -31.33 -6.20
C ILE A 178 -18.90 -30.78 -6.65
N ILE A 179 -18.73 -29.47 -6.55
CA ILE A 179 -17.53 -28.76 -6.98
C ILE A 179 -16.89 -27.97 -5.84
N ARG A 180 -15.58 -27.75 -5.94
CA ARG A 180 -14.80 -26.98 -4.95
C ARG A 180 -14.29 -25.68 -5.55
N LEU A 181 -15.21 -24.74 -5.81
CA LEU A 181 -14.88 -23.39 -6.29
C LEU A 181 -14.78 -22.34 -5.18
N ALA A 182 -15.40 -22.64 -4.04
CA ALA A 182 -15.52 -21.74 -2.89
C ALA A 182 -14.74 -22.34 -1.70
N PRO A 183 -14.59 -21.63 -0.58
CA PRO A 183 -13.98 -22.22 0.61
C PRO A 183 -14.80 -23.37 1.23
N TYR A 184 -16.00 -23.62 0.69
CA TYR A 184 -16.88 -24.74 0.96
C TYR A 184 -17.25 -25.46 -0.35
N LYS A 185 -17.79 -26.67 -0.23
CA LYS A 185 -18.32 -27.43 -1.37
C LYS A 185 -19.60 -26.77 -1.88
N GLU A 186 -19.81 -26.81 -3.19
CA GLU A 186 -21.03 -26.36 -3.83
C GLU A 186 -21.62 -27.47 -4.68
N LYS A 187 -22.96 -27.58 -4.68
CA LYS A 187 -23.72 -28.54 -5.48
C LYS A 187 -24.42 -27.84 -6.63
N VAL A 188 -24.36 -28.41 -7.82
CA VAL A 188 -25.16 -27.96 -8.97
C VAL A 188 -26.62 -28.33 -8.72
N VAL A 189 -27.49 -27.35 -8.56
CA VAL A 189 -28.91 -27.57 -8.26
C VAL A 189 -29.83 -27.33 -9.46
N LYS A 190 -29.37 -26.55 -10.45
CA LYS A 190 -30.13 -26.25 -11.66
C LYS A 190 -29.19 -25.90 -12.81
N ILE A 191 -29.49 -26.36 -14.01
CA ILE A 191 -28.85 -25.92 -15.24
C ILE A 191 -29.96 -25.49 -16.20
N ASP A 192 -29.92 -24.23 -16.61
CA ASP A 192 -30.79 -23.66 -17.64
C ASP A 192 -30.02 -23.57 -18.97
N GLU A 193 -30.64 -22.98 -20.00
CA GLU A 193 -30.02 -22.81 -21.32
C GLU A 193 -28.65 -22.13 -21.24
N ASN A 194 -28.57 -21.01 -20.50
CA ASN A 194 -27.38 -20.15 -20.42
C ASN A 194 -26.76 -20.06 -19.02
N SER A 195 -27.29 -20.76 -18.01
CA SER A 195 -26.83 -20.57 -16.63
C SER A 195 -26.79 -21.85 -15.81
N ILE A 196 -25.94 -21.85 -14.79
CA ILE A 196 -25.77 -22.93 -13.82
C ILE A 196 -25.97 -22.36 -12.43
N THR A 197 -26.96 -22.85 -11.71
CA THR A 197 -27.19 -22.48 -10.30
C THR A 197 -26.47 -23.47 -9.39
N LEU A 198 -25.62 -22.94 -8.52
CA LEU A 198 -24.89 -23.65 -7.50
C LEU A 198 -25.50 -23.34 -6.14
N LYS A 199 -25.51 -24.32 -5.23
CA LYS A 199 -25.90 -24.16 -3.82
C LYS A 199 -24.77 -24.61 -2.92
N SER A 200 -24.51 -23.85 -1.86
CA SER A 200 -23.51 -24.15 -0.85
C SER A 200 -23.91 -25.40 -0.05
N GLU A 201 -23.00 -26.36 0.08
CA GLU A 201 -23.14 -27.58 0.89
C GLU A 201 -22.39 -27.44 2.23
N ALA A 202 -22.27 -26.22 2.72
CA ALA A 202 -21.68 -25.96 4.03
C ALA A 202 -22.52 -26.60 5.14
N THR A 203 -21.90 -26.86 6.29
CA THR A 203 -22.57 -27.41 7.47
C THR A 203 -22.49 -26.45 8.65
N LYS A 204 -23.54 -26.38 9.47
CA LYS A 204 -23.51 -25.58 10.69
C LYS A 204 -22.39 -26.09 11.61
N GLY A 205 -21.54 -25.17 12.08
CA GLY A 205 -20.35 -25.46 12.87
C GLY A 205 -19.06 -25.62 12.04
N GLU A 206 -19.16 -25.72 10.72
CA GLU A 206 -17.99 -25.80 9.84
C GLU A 206 -17.14 -24.53 9.92
N ILE A 207 -15.83 -24.71 9.92
CA ILE A 207 -14.85 -23.63 9.90
C ILE A 207 -14.29 -23.53 8.49
N ILE A 208 -14.46 -22.36 7.88
CA ILE A 208 -14.01 -22.05 6.52
C ILE A 208 -13.07 -20.85 6.53
N GLN A 209 -12.12 -20.83 5.61
CA GLN A 209 -11.26 -19.66 5.41
C GLN A 209 -11.65 -18.98 4.10
N LEU A 210 -12.21 -17.77 4.19
CA LEU A 210 -12.57 -17.01 2.99
C LEU A 210 -11.31 -16.58 2.23
N LYS A 211 -11.36 -16.64 0.90
CA LYS A 211 -10.22 -16.23 0.05
C LYS A 211 -9.84 -14.78 0.36
N GLY A 212 -8.58 -14.58 0.74
CA GLY A 212 -8.03 -13.26 1.08
C GLY A 212 -8.31 -12.79 2.52
N ALA A 213 -9.10 -13.52 3.30
CA ALA A 213 -9.28 -13.22 4.72
C ALA A 213 -8.10 -13.77 5.53
N ALA A 214 -7.62 -12.96 6.48
CA ALA A 214 -6.57 -13.36 7.43
C ALA A 214 -7.11 -14.14 8.63
N TRP A 215 -8.42 -14.39 8.66
CA TRP A 215 -9.13 -15.08 9.74
C TRP A 215 -10.01 -16.20 9.17
N ASN A 216 -10.31 -17.15 10.05
CA ASN A 216 -11.30 -18.19 9.77
C ASN A 216 -12.71 -17.68 10.07
N SER A 217 -13.72 -18.31 9.50
CA SER A 217 -15.14 -18.01 9.74
C SER A 217 -15.87 -19.30 10.08
N THR A 218 -16.76 -19.24 11.05
CA THR A 218 -17.62 -20.36 11.42
C THR A 218 -19.00 -20.17 10.82
N VAL A 219 -19.52 -21.23 10.20
CA VAL A 219 -20.90 -21.27 9.72
C VAL A 219 -21.83 -21.41 10.93
N VAL A 220 -22.61 -20.38 11.25
CA VAL A 220 -23.46 -20.37 12.45
C VAL A 220 -24.91 -20.73 12.16
N ASP A 221 -25.36 -20.51 10.93
CA ASP A 221 -26.70 -20.86 10.49
C ASP A 221 -26.76 -21.08 8.98
N ILE A 222 -27.67 -21.94 8.54
CA ILE A 222 -27.93 -22.22 7.12
C ILE A 222 -29.43 -22.38 6.96
N ASP A 223 -30.03 -21.52 6.14
CA ASP A 223 -31.42 -21.61 5.72
C ASP A 223 -31.52 -22.00 4.23
N SER A 224 -32.73 -22.10 3.70
CA SER A 224 -32.94 -22.53 2.31
C SER A 224 -32.33 -21.59 1.27
N LYS A 225 -32.16 -20.31 1.64
CA LYS A 225 -31.71 -19.22 0.77
C LYS A 225 -30.33 -18.70 1.16
N ASN A 226 -29.96 -18.72 2.43
CA ASN A 226 -28.78 -18.04 2.95
C ASN A 226 -27.95 -18.90 3.90
N MET A 227 -26.68 -18.54 3.99
CA MET A 227 -25.74 -19.00 5.00
C MET A 227 -25.29 -17.82 5.86
N THR A 228 -25.31 -17.98 7.17
CA THR A 228 -24.78 -16.99 8.10
C THR A 228 -23.40 -17.42 8.57
N LEU A 229 -22.41 -16.56 8.35
CA LEU A 229 -21.04 -16.74 8.81
C LEU A 229 -20.75 -15.79 9.95
N ARG A 230 -20.07 -16.30 10.99
CA ARG A 230 -19.42 -15.48 12.01
C ARG A 230 -17.92 -15.56 11.82
N HIS A 231 -17.30 -14.41 11.61
CA HIS A 231 -15.85 -14.30 11.49
C HIS A 231 -15.19 -14.48 12.85
N ASN A 232 -14.18 -15.35 12.90
CA ASN A 232 -13.49 -15.68 14.14
C ASN A 232 -12.49 -14.57 14.46
N TYR A 233 -12.55 -14.10 15.70
CA TYR A 233 -11.69 -13.05 16.20
C TYR A 233 -10.21 -13.41 16.01
N ILE A 234 -9.43 -12.42 15.58
CA ILE A 234 -7.98 -12.44 15.63
C ILE A 234 -7.50 -11.20 16.39
N PRO A 235 -6.35 -11.27 17.10
CA PRO A 235 -5.72 -10.08 17.64
C PRO A 235 -5.42 -9.04 16.56
N ASP A 236 -5.26 -7.78 16.96
CA ASP A 236 -4.86 -6.70 16.07
C ASP A 236 -3.62 -7.11 15.27
N THR A 237 -3.79 -7.16 13.95
CA THR A 237 -2.80 -7.76 13.06
C THR A 237 -2.59 -6.86 11.85
N LYS A 238 -1.33 -6.74 11.43
CA LYS A 238 -0.95 -6.11 10.18
C LYS A 238 -0.70 -7.18 9.12
N ILE A 239 -1.42 -7.12 8.01
CA ILE A 239 -1.28 -8.07 6.91
C ILE A 239 -0.76 -7.40 5.64
N ARG A 240 0.00 -8.14 4.83
CA ARG A 240 0.49 -7.67 3.54
C ARG A 240 -0.51 -8.02 2.45
N THR A 241 -0.97 -7.01 1.72
CA THR A 241 -1.84 -7.14 0.56
C THR A 241 -1.13 -6.65 -0.70
N THR A 242 -1.73 -6.88 -1.87
CA THR A 242 -1.26 -6.31 -3.14
C THR A 242 -1.32 -4.78 -3.16
N LEU A 243 -2.20 -4.18 -2.34
CA LEU A 243 -2.35 -2.72 -2.20
C LEU A 243 -1.43 -2.11 -1.13
N GLY A 244 -0.67 -2.93 -0.41
CA GLY A 244 0.18 -2.49 0.70
C GLY A 244 -0.15 -3.18 2.02
N ALA A 245 0.37 -2.63 3.12
CA ALA A 245 0.06 -3.14 4.45
C ALA A 245 -1.34 -2.70 4.87
N MET A 246 -2.10 -3.60 5.49
CA MET A 246 -3.45 -3.35 6.00
C MET A 246 -3.51 -3.74 7.46
N ASN A 247 -4.02 -2.85 8.31
CA ASN A 247 -4.32 -3.15 9.70
C ASN A 247 -5.71 -3.77 9.78
N VAL A 248 -5.82 -4.88 10.51
CA VAL A 248 -7.07 -5.58 10.76
C VAL A 248 -7.34 -5.54 12.25
N HIS A 249 -8.47 -4.97 12.62
CA HIS A 249 -8.94 -4.86 14.00
C HIS A 249 -10.36 -5.41 14.10
N PHE A 250 -10.63 -6.17 15.16
CA PHE A 250 -11.96 -6.66 15.47
C PHE A 250 -12.50 -5.94 16.69
N ASN A 251 -13.74 -5.48 16.60
CA ASN A 251 -14.56 -5.14 17.76
C ASN A 251 -15.75 -6.11 17.85
N ASP A 252 -16.65 -5.89 18.81
CA ASP A 252 -17.78 -6.80 19.09
C ASP A 252 -18.72 -7.00 17.89
N THR A 253 -18.79 -6.03 16.98
CA THR A 253 -19.78 -5.99 15.90
C THR A 253 -19.16 -6.01 14.51
N ASN A 254 -17.93 -5.53 14.36
CA ASN A 254 -17.31 -5.23 13.09
C ASN A 254 -15.83 -5.65 13.04
N ILE A 255 -15.42 -5.94 11.82
CA ILE A 255 -14.02 -6.05 11.40
C ILE A 255 -13.69 -4.76 10.66
N ILE A 256 -12.66 -4.09 11.11
CA ILE A 256 -12.15 -2.85 10.56
C ILE A 256 -10.84 -3.18 9.85
N MET A 257 -10.82 -2.97 8.54
CA MET A 257 -9.66 -3.13 7.68
C MET A 257 -9.20 -1.75 7.22
N ASP A 258 -8.02 -1.31 7.67
CA ASP A 258 -7.51 0.04 7.44
C ASP A 258 -6.21 -0.03 6.60
N LEU A 259 -6.28 0.50 5.38
CA LEU A 259 -5.17 0.59 4.41
C LEU A 259 -4.42 1.93 4.49
N ASN A 260 -4.76 2.81 5.44
CA ASN A 260 -4.05 4.06 5.62
C ASN A 260 -2.58 3.84 6.00
N ASN A 261 -1.73 4.82 5.68
CA ASN A 261 -0.38 4.89 6.22
C ASN A 261 -0.44 4.83 7.77
N GLU A 262 0.52 4.17 8.41
CA GLU A 262 0.55 4.01 9.88
C GLU A 262 0.66 5.33 10.65
N LEU A 263 1.14 6.38 9.99
CA LEU A 263 1.25 7.74 10.52
C LEU A 263 0.01 8.59 10.22
N ALA A 264 -0.97 8.05 9.47
CA ALA A 264 -2.18 8.78 9.11
C ALA A 264 -3.01 9.15 10.33
N GLY A 265 -3.42 10.43 10.41
CA GLY A 265 -4.18 10.97 11.53
C GLY A 265 -3.33 11.22 12.79
N LYS A 266 -2.01 11.02 12.75
CA LYS A 266 -1.13 11.23 13.89
C LYS A 266 -0.39 12.57 13.79
N THR A 267 -0.18 13.20 14.95
CA THR A 267 0.74 14.35 15.07
C THR A 267 2.16 13.82 15.19
N LEU A 268 3.05 14.32 14.36
CA LEU A 268 4.45 13.92 14.32
C LEU A 268 5.32 15.03 14.93
N VAL A 269 6.39 14.65 15.61
CA VAL A 269 7.38 15.61 16.10
C VAL A 269 8.71 15.31 15.42
N PHE A 270 9.35 16.34 14.87
CA PHE A 270 10.67 16.23 14.25
C PHE A 270 11.66 17.11 15.02
N ASN A 271 12.78 16.55 15.46
CA ASN A 271 13.96 17.34 15.77
C ASN A 271 14.78 17.44 14.48
N VAL A 272 14.90 18.64 13.92
CA VAL A 272 15.56 18.91 12.64
C VAL A 272 16.82 19.72 12.87
N THR A 273 17.91 19.38 12.19
CA THR A 273 19.16 20.16 12.16
C THR A 273 19.58 20.44 10.72
N ILE A 274 19.81 21.71 10.38
CA ILE A 274 20.21 22.11 9.02
C ILE A 274 21.70 21.81 8.79
N ARG A 275 22.00 20.95 7.81
CA ARG A 275 23.36 20.55 7.44
C ARG A 275 23.95 21.37 6.30
N SER A 276 23.13 21.73 5.32
CA SER A 276 23.55 22.62 4.22
C SER A 276 22.35 23.34 3.61
N ILE A 277 22.62 24.49 3.00
CA ILE A 277 21.67 25.28 2.24
C ILE A 277 22.37 25.68 0.95
N SER A 278 21.85 25.22 -0.19
CA SER A 278 22.25 25.68 -1.51
C SER A 278 21.15 26.59 -2.04
N LYS A 279 21.46 27.87 -2.18
CA LYS A 279 20.52 28.90 -2.63
C LYS A 279 20.17 28.68 -4.10
N GLU A 280 18.91 28.92 -4.44
CA GLU A 280 18.51 29.00 -5.85
C GLU A 280 19.19 30.22 -6.48
N ASP A 281 19.89 30.00 -7.61
CA ASP A 281 20.45 31.09 -8.41
C ASP A 281 19.29 31.90 -8.98
N THR A 282 18.93 32.99 -8.30
CA THR A 282 18.11 34.05 -8.89
C THR A 282 18.89 34.65 -10.05
N LYS A 283 18.61 34.19 -11.27
CA LYS A 283 18.96 34.89 -12.51
C LYS A 283 18.18 36.19 -12.65
#